data_AF-A0A1J3FP36-F1
#
_entry.id   AF-A0A1J3FP36-F1
#
_cell.length_a   1.000
_cell.length_b   1.000
_cell.length_c   1.000
_cell.angle_alpha   90.00
_cell.angle_beta   90.00
_cell.angle_gamma   90.00
#
_symmetry.space_group_name_H-M   'P 1'
#
loop_
_entity.id
_entity.type
_entity.pdbx_description
1 polymer ?
#
loop_
_entity_poly.entity_id
_entity_poly.type
_entity_poly.pdbx_seq_one_letter_code
_entity_poly.pdbx_strand_id
1 'polypeptide(L)'
;MDVVAASTVPMNLESLAAVSMVNENGGETMAPPAKRQRFCDEMNRVAEIVLVLSALGRMRGGKPPSELEFELMVEARSKLAGMCQEFTPKDIIGKDGVRAVIEDLGLNCKLQNQRLGLRAHKLTI
;
A
#
# COMPACT_ATOMS: atom_id res chain seq x y z
N MET A 1 20.95 -13.63 43.86
CA MET A 1 21.31 -14.78 43.01
C MET A 1 20.23 -14.89 41.93
N ASP A 2 19.98 -13.83 41.13
CA ASP A 2 20.76 -13.41 39.93
C ASP A 2 20.60 -14.45 38.80
N VAL A 3 20.10 -14.19 37.58
CA VAL A 3 19.98 -12.97 36.74
C VAL A 3 18.82 -13.12 35.74
N VAL A 4 18.10 -12.02 35.48
CA VAL A 4 17.16 -11.79 34.36
C VAL A 4 17.93 -11.52 33.06
N ALA A 5 17.56 -12.13 31.94
CA ALA A 5 18.05 -11.72 30.61
C ALA A 5 16.87 -11.50 29.65
N ALA A 6 16.28 -10.30 29.72
CA ALA A 6 15.53 -9.74 28.60
C ALA A 6 16.55 -9.31 27.53
N SER A 7 16.58 -10.02 26.40
CA SER A 7 17.37 -9.60 25.24
C SER A 7 16.59 -8.54 24.47
N THR A 8 16.71 -7.29 24.91
CA THR A 8 16.38 -6.11 24.12
C THR A 8 17.57 -5.80 23.22
N VAL A 9 17.47 -6.10 21.94
CA VAL A 9 18.47 -5.68 20.95
C VAL A 9 18.15 -4.25 20.53
N PRO A 10 19.03 -3.26 20.77
CA PRO A 10 18.85 -1.92 20.24
C PRO A 10 19.21 -1.90 18.75
N MET A 11 18.24 -1.54 17.91
CA MET A 11 18.49 -1.20 16.50
C MET A 11 19.21 0.16 16.47
N ASN A 12 20.53 0.13 16.25
CA ASN A 12 21.36 1.33 16.15
C ASN A 12 20.97 2.15 14.90
N LEU A 13 20.59 3.40 15.13
CA LEU A 13 20.23 4.40 14.12
C LEU A 13 21.47 5.21 13.77
N GLU A 14 22.32 4.72 12.87
CA GLU A 14 23.39 5.53 12.28
C GLU A 14 23.65 5.14 10.82
N SER A 15 23.24 6.02 9.90
CA SER A 15 24.03 6.27 8.69
C SER A 15 23.78 7.71 8.22
N LEU A 16 24.34 8.64 9.00
CA LEU A 16 24.67 9.98 8.54
C LEU A 16 25.93 9.86 7.66
N ALA A 17 25.74 9.81 6.36
CA ALA A 17 26.79 10.18 5.41
C ALA A 17 26.35 11.47 4.72
N ALA A 18 26.53 12.58 5.43
CA ALA A 18 26.62 13.90 4.82
C ALA A 18 27.86 13.91 3.93
N VAL A 19 27.66 13.91 2.61
CA VAL A 19 28.75 14.23 1.67
C VAL A 19 28.92 15.74 1.73
N SER A 20 29.93 16.17 2.49
CA SER A 20 30.43 17.55 2.45
C SER A 20 31.09 17.78 1.10
N MET A 21 30.56 18.74 0.33
CA MET A 21 31.24 19.35 -0.80
C MET A 21 31.19 20.86 -0.57
N VAL A 22 32.34 21.43 -0.19
CA VAL A 22 32.58 22.86 -0.16
C VAL A 22 32.50 23.38 -1.60
N ASN A 23 31.65 24.37 -1.87
CA ASN A 23 31.76 25.17 -3.09
C ASN A 23 31.50 26.64 -2.78
N GLU A 24 32.56 27.43 -2.92
CA GLU A 24 32.57 28.89 -2.83
C GLU A 24 32.06 29.48 -4.15
N ASN A 25 30.73 29.44 -4.39
CA ASN A 25 30.08 30.47 -5.20
C ASN A 25 28.55 30.35 -5.13
N GLY A 26 27.90 31.44 -4.73
CA GLY A 26 26.45 31.52 -4.61
C GLY A 26 25.75 31.31 -5.95
N GLY A 27 24.99 30.23 -6.04
CA GLY A 27 24.15 29.89 -7.18
C GLY A 27 23.34 28.64 -6.86
N GLU A 28 22.20 28.81 -6.18
CA GLU A 28 21.30 27.73 -5.78
C GLU A 28 20.68 27.05 -7.01
N THR A 29 21.28 25.95 -7.46
CA THR A 29 20.60 24.98 -8.33
C THR A 29 20.09 23.85 -7.44
N MET A 30 18.80 23.87 -7.12
CA MET A 30 18.15 22.75 -6.42
C MET A 30 18.16 21.51 -7.32
N ALA A 31 19.07 20.57 -7.06
CA ALA A 31 18.89 19.21 -7.53
C ALA A 31 17.61 18.64 -6.89
N PRO A 32 16.67 18.08 -7.67
CA PRO A 32 15.46 17.51 -7.10
C PRO A 32 15.87 16.32 -6.21
N PRO A 33 15.29 16.16 -5.01
CA PRO A 33 15.57 14.98 -4.21
C PRO A 33 15.08 13.78 -5.00
N ALA A 34 16.00 12.94 -5.45
CA ALA A 34 15.67 11.65 -6.03
C ALA A 34 15.03 10.81 -4.92
N LYS A 35 13.70 10.93 -4.77
CA LYS A 35 12.88 10.01 -3.98
C LYS A 35 12.85 8.70 -4.75
N ARG A 36 13.96 7.95 -4.74
CA ARG A 36 13.86 6.50 -4.82
C ARG A 36 13.08 6.12 -3.57
N GLN A 37 11.78 5.93 -3.74
CA GLN A 37 10.94 5.35 -2.72
C GLN A 37 11.60 4.02 -2.36
N ARG A 38 12.25 3.99 -1.18
CA ARG A 38 12.85 2.77 -0.66
C ARG A 38 11.69 1.88 -0.29
N PHE A 39 11.32 0.99 -1.20
CA PHE A 39 10.50 -0.15 -0.84
C PHE A 39 11.22 -0.88 0.30
N CYS A 40 10.48 -1.29 1.33
CA CYS A 40 11.00 -2.15 2.37
C CYS A 40 11.69 -3.36 1.71
N ASP A 41 12.79 -3.85 2.28
CA ASP A 41 13.56 -4.97 1.72
C ASP A 41 12.67 -6.18 1.40
N GLU A 42 11.60 -6.35 2.17
CA GLU A 42 10.56 -7.37 1.95
C GLU A 42 9.80 -7.20 0.63
N MET A 43 9.42 -5.97 0.28
CA MET A 43 8.73 -5.68 -0.99
C MET A 43 9.66 -5.83 -2.18
N ASN A 44 10.95 -5.50 -2.03
CA ASN A 44 11.96 -5.75 -3.06
C ASN A 44 12.09 -7.25 -3.34
N ARG A 45 12.17 -8.06 -2.28
CA ARG A 45 12.21 -9.52 -2.38
C ARG A 45 10.98 -10.10 -3.08
N VAL A 46 9.77 -9.64 -2.72
CA VAL A 46 8.54 -10.08 -3.39
C VAL A 46 8.57 -9.73 -4.88
N ALA A 47 8.99 -8.51 -5.24
CA ALA A 47 9.07 -8.06 -6.63
C ALA A 47 10.06 -8.90 -7.45
N GLU A 48 11.24 -9.22 -6.88
CA GLU A 48 12.23 -10.09 -7.51
C GLU A 48 11.68 -11.49 -7.75
N ILE A 49 11.03 -12.09 -6.74
CA ILE A 49 10.42 -13.42 -6.89
C ILE A 49 9.38 -13.42 -8.00
N VAL A 50 8.49 -12.43 -8.04
CA VAL A 50 7.45 -12.32 -9.08
C VAL A 50 8.07 -12.15 -10.46
N LEU A 51 9.15 -11.39 -10.59
CA LEU A 51 9.88 -11.23 -11.85
C LEU A 51 10.48 -12.56 -12.32
N VAL A 52 11.15 -13.29 -11.41
CA VAL A 52 11.73 -14.61 -11.69
C VAL A 52 10.64 -15.61 -12.08
N LEU A 53 9.57 -15.73 -11.30
CA LEU A 53 8.44 -16.61 -11.59
C LEU A 53 7.76 -16.28 -12.93
N SER A 54 7.67 -15.00 -13.30
CA SER A 54 7.14 -14.58 -14.59
C SER A 54 8.01 -15.02 -15.75
N ALA A 55 9.34 -14.96 -15.60
CA ALA A 55 10.27 -15.46 -16.60
C ALA A 55 10.19 -16.99 -16.71
N LEU A 56 10.24 -17.70 -15.59
CA LEU A 56 10.17 -19.15 -15.53
C LEU A 56 8.82 -19.67 -16.09
N GLY A 57 7.71 -19.01 -15.78
CA GLY A 57 6.39 -19.33 -16.32
C GLY A 57 6.33 -19.25 -17.84
N ARG A 58 6.99 -18.25 -18.45
CA ARG A 58 7.12 -18.14 -19.91
C ARG A 58 7.95 -19.28 -20.49
N MET A 59 9.09 -19.61 -19.86
CA MET A 59 9.95 -20.70 -20.29
C MET A 59 9.26 -22.07 -20.23
N ARG A 60 8.37 -22.22 -19.24
CA ARG A 60 7.63 -23.46 -19.00
C ARG A 60 6.50 -23.72 -20.01
N GLY A 61 6.00 -22.69 -20.68
CA GLY A 61 5.05 -22.83 -21.80
C GLY A 61 3.73 -23.53 -21.42
N GLY A 62 3.21 -23.27 -20.22
CA GLY A 62 1.94 -23.84 -19.74
C GLY A 62 2.04 -25.20 -19.04
N LYS A 63 3.25 -25.80 -18.94
CA LYS A 63 3.48 -26.96 -18.06
C LYS A 63 3.24 -26.58 -16.58
N PRO A 64 2.99 -27.54 -15.67
CA PRO A 64 2.78 -27.23 -14.26
C PRO A 64 4.06 -26.71 -13.59
N PRO A 65 3.95 -25.82 -12.57
CA PRO A 65 5.11 -25.28 -11.88
C PRO A 65 6.01 -26.36 -11.26
N SER A 66 7.32 -26.10 -11.21
CA SER A 66 8.25 -26.93 -10.46
C SER A 66 8.10 -26.72 -8.94
N GLU A 67 8.65 -27.63 -8.14
CA GLU A 67 8.60 -27.51 -6.67
C GLU A 67 9.23 -26.19 -6.20
N LEU A 68 10.38 -25.82 -6.75
CA LEU A 68 11.05 -24.55 -6.44
C LEU A 68 10.18 -23.34 -6.78
N GLU A 69 9.49 -23.36 -7.92
CA GLU A 69 8.56 -22.29 -8.28
C GLU A 69 7.40 -22.21 -7.29
N PHE A 70 6.90 -23.36 -6.82
CA PHE A 70 5.82 -23.41 -5.85
C PHE A 70 6.26 -22.84 -4.49
N GLU A 71 7.44 -23.21 -3.99
CA GLU A 71 8.01 -22.65 -2.76
C GLU A 71 8.16 -21.13 -2.86
N LEU A 72 8.69 -20.62 -3.98
CA LEU A 72 8.81 -19.20 -4.25
C LEU A 72 7.43 -18.51 -4.33
N MET A 73 6.43 -19.14 -4.94
CA MET A 73 5.05 -18.62 -4.97
C MET A 73 4.47 -18.50 -3.56
N VAL A 74 4.69 -19.50 -2.70
CA VAL A 74 4.24 -19.49 -1.31
C VAL A 74 4.96 -18.39 -0.52
N GLU A 75 6.27 -18.23 -0.70
CA GLU A 75 7.05 -17.16 -0.07
C GLU A 75 6.49 -15.79 -0.48
N ALA A 76 6.42 -15.50 -1.78
CA ALA A 76 5.93 -14.23 -2.29
C ALA A 76 4.50 -13.92 -1.82
N ARG A 77 3.60 -14.91 -1.88
CA ARG A 77 2.20 -14.76 -1.46
C ARG A 77 2.11 -14.46 0.03
N SER A 78 2.86 -15.17 0.86
CA SER A 78 2.79 -15.03 2.32
C SER A 78 3.31 -13.67 2.77
N LYS A 79 4.44 -13.22 2.21
CA LYS A 79 5.03 -11.91 2.48
C LYS A 79 4.11 -10.77 2.02
N LEU A 80 3.57 -10.86 0.80
CA LEU A 80 2.63 -9.86 0.27
C LEU A 80 1.34 -9.80 1.08
N ALA A 81 0.79 -10.95 1.48
CA ALA A 81 -0.40 -11.01 2.31
C ALA A 81 -0.17 -10.34 3.68
N GLY A 82 1.02 -10.52 4.28
CA GLY A 82 1.43 -9.82 5.49
C GLY A 82 1.40 -8.30 5.32
N MET A 83 2.01 -7.78 4.25
CA MET A 83 1.98 -6.35 3.93
C MET A 83 0.56 -5.82 3.69
N CYS A 84 -0.32 -6.62 3.07
CA CYS A 84 -1.71 -6.22 2.83
C CYS A 84 -2.51 -6.04 4.13
N GLN A 85 -2.09 -6.61 5.25
CA GLN A 85 -2.77 -6.42 6.54
C GLN A 85 -2.63 -4.99 7.09
N GLU A 86 -1.63 -4.24 6.62
CA GLU A 86 -1.41 -2.86 7.04
C GLU A 86 -2.40 -1.88 6.40
N PHE A 87 -3.12 -2.30 5.36
CA PHE A 87 -4.09 -1.44 4.67
C PHE A 87 -5.39 -1.34 5.45
N THR A 88 -5.86 -0.11 5.66
CA THR A 88 -7.22 0.13 6.13
C THR A 88 -8.19 0.04 4.96
N PRO A 89 -9.49 -0.23 5.19
CA PRO A 89 -10.48 -0.27 4.11
C PRO A 89 -10.51 1.00 3.24
N LYS A 90 -10.15 2.16 3.81
CA LYS A 90 -10.10 3.44 3.09
C LYS A 90 -8.94 3.54 2.09
N ASP A 91 -7.90 2.75 2.29
CA ASP A 91 -6.74 2.71 1.40
C ASP A 91 -7.00 1.82 0.17
N ILE A 92 -7.95 0.89 0.29
CA ILE A 92 -8.34 -0.06 -0.77
C ILE A 92 -9.58 0.42 -1.50
N ILE A 93 -10.57 0.95 -0.77
CA ILE A 93 -11.88 1.33 -1.29
C ILE A 93 -11.97 2.85 -1.40
N GLY A 94 -12.00 3.35 -2.63
CA GLY A 94 -12.23 4.76 -2.92
C GLY A 94 -13.61 5.24 -2.46
N LYS A 95 -13.72 6.54 -2.16
CA LYS A 95 -14.98 7.16 -1.73
C LYS A 95 -16.15 6.91 -2.68
N ASP A 96 -15.88 6.87 -3.99
CA ASP A 96 -16.92 6.66 -5.00
C ASP A 96 -17.43 5.22 -5.00
N GLY A 97 -16.58 4.23 -4.68
CA GLY A 97 -17.01 2.85 -4.48
C GLY A 97 -17.94 2.72 -3.28
N VAL A 98 -17.62 3.39 -2.17
CA VAL A 98 -18.50 3.45 -0.99
C VAL A 98 -19.82 4.16 -1.33
N ARG A 99 -19.77 5.26 -2.09
CA ARG A 99 -20.97 5.99 -2.54
C ARG A 99 -21.88 5.11 -3.40
N ALA A 100 -21.32 4.39 -4.37
CA ALA A 100 -22.09 3.51 -5.25
C ALA A 100 -22.84 2.46 -4.43
N VAL A 101 -22.18 1.80 -3.47
CA VAL A 101 -22.82 0.83 -2.58
C VAL A 101 -23.93 1.47 -1.74
N ILE A 102 -23.73 2.69 -1.24
CA ILE A 102 -24.76 3.44 -0.50
C ILE A 102 -26.00 3.70 -1.38
N GLU A 103 -25.80 4.04 -2.65
CA GLU A 103 -26.87 4.29 -3.62
C GLU A 103 -27.60 3.00 -4.00
N ASP A 104 -26.86 1.93 -4.29
CA ASP A 104 -27.39 0.60 -4.64
C ASP A 104 -28.22 -0.01 -3.51
N LEU A 105 -27.78 0.16 -2.26
CA LEU A 105 -28.49 -0.31 -1.07
C LEU A 105 -29.61 0.66 -0.64
N GLY A 106 -29.77 1.80 -1.30
CA GLY A 106 -30.79 2.80 -0.96
C GLY A 106 -30.59 3.45 0.42
N LEU A 107 -29.38 3.39 0.98
CA LEU A 107 -29.03 3.93 2.29
C LEU A 107 -28.93 5.47 2.30
N ASN A 108 -29.05 6.10 1.12
CA ASN A 108 -29.05 7.54 0.98
C ASN A 108 -30.42 8.16 1.32
N CYS A 109 -30.66 8.43 2.61
CA CYS A 109 -31.89 9.05 3.12
C CYS A 109 -32.16 10.46 2.55
N LYS A 110 -31.16 11.15 1.98
CA LYS A 110 -31.34 12.46 1.34
C LYS A 110 -32.17 12.38 0.05
N LEU A 111 -32.17 11.23 -0.64
CA LEU A 111 -32.99 11.01 -1.83
C LEU A 111 -34.47 10.79 -1.47
N GLN A 112 -34.74 10.12 -0.34
CA GLN A 112 -36.11 9.90 0.13
C GLN A 112 -36.77 11.20 0.63
N ASN A 113 -36.02 12.08 1.29
CA ASN A 113 -36.53 13.38 1.74
C ASN A 113 -36.77 14.40 0.61
N GLN A 114 -36.16 14.22 -0.56
CA GLN A 114 -36.40 15.10 -1.72
C GLN A 114 -37.62 14.68 -2.55
N ARG A 115 -38.03 13.40 -2.48
CA ARG A 115 -39.24 12.87 -3.15
C ARG A 115 -40.53 13.01 -2.33
N LEU A 116 -40.44 13.32 -1.03
CA LEU A 116 -41.61 13.68 -0.22
C LEU A 116 -41.96 15.16 -0.40
N GLY A 117 -42.13 15.58 -1.67
CA GLY A 117 -42.56 16.91 -2.09
C GLY A 117 -43.96 17.32 -1.62
N LEU A 118 -44.24 17.21 -0.33
CA LEU A 118 -45.35 17.87 0.33
C LEU A 118 -44.97 19.34 0.51
N ARG A 119 -44.81 20.06 -0.59
CA ARG A 119 -45.01 21.51 -0.58
C ARG A 119 -46.51 21.70 -0.37
N ALA A 120 -46.92 21.85 0.88
CA ALA A 120 -48.29 22.24 1.20
C ALA A 120 -48.63 23.49 0.38
N HIS A 121 -49.63 23.38 -0.50
CA HIS A 121 -50.16 24.55 -1.19
C HIS A 121 -50.76 25.46 -0.11
N LYS A 122 -50.24 26.69 -0.01
CA LYS A 122 -50.80 27.71 0.86
C LYS A 122 -52.16 28.10 0.28
N LEU A 123 -53.23 27.52 0.82
CA LEU A 123 -54.59 28.01 0.58
C LEU A 123 -54.77 29.28 1.43
N THR A 124 -54.79 30.43 0.78
CA THR A 124 -55.37 31.66 1.35
C THR A 124 -56.87 31.62 1.09
N ILE A 125 -57.65 31.71 2.18
CA ILE A 125 -59.10 31.97 2.17
C ILE A 125 -59.34 33.41 1.74
#